data_AF-H9TN89-F1
#
_entry.id   AF-H9TN89-F1
#
_cell.length_a   1.000
_cell.length_b   1.000
_cell.length_c   1.000
_cell.angle_alpha   90.00
_cell.angle_beta   90.00
_cell.angle_gamma   90.00
#
_symmetry.space_group_name_H-M   'P 1'
#
loop_
_entity.id
_entity.type
_entity.pdbx_description
1 polymer ?
#
loop_
_entity_poly.entity_id
_entity_poly.type
_entity_poly.pdbx_seq_one_letter_code
_entity_poly.pdbx_strand_id
1 'polypeptide(L)'
;VPNDQGELHDPPCCAKKRLAPSVLNFLSTVRMTSTRTVGAEAGNNSGNYNYYAGAGVNYTIHTGNEYNGTYFSKFNPRQFPGTTVEQNTITLPVPNWGKEGKNNNDFAGGVSDGKNGASAMIYDKQGITANKSWFFIGNLVLALGSEISQTNGTSDVYTTLNQTNLDASKLSYFQNGTRFQLNANANMTNNANTFVLSSGIGYVPFDSNRYTVSTENDLFKMYINHGVNPSKINYAYLLMPNVTDSNIVSEAAKAKNNLKIESQNESCHAVYDSATSQYYIAFFKPYTLNLSGGLVVKVDNPCMIIINNNAGKFYVSNPYGENATFQNIKLSITKNSRSLFDNNIQIIKTNESGKTFEYAYSSPGPITARLTNGFSSEENTNIVRSEGKLKIESKDMRNVELYTINGKLIFSKSNMNANELVIDVAGKEGILILKINENKTIKIF
;
A
#
# COMPACT_ATOMS: atom_id res chain seq x y z
N VAL A 1 21.79 -27.32 -29.62
CA VAL A 1 20.33 -27.28 -29.39
C VAL A 1 20.08 -26.05 -28.52
N PRO A 2 19.37 -25.02 -28.97
CA PRO A 2 19.39 -23.72 -28.30
C PRO A 2 18.62 -23.74 -26.97
N ASN A 3 19.13 -22.95 -26.03
CA ASN A 3 18.60 -22.69 -24.69
C ASN A 3 17.32 -21.85 -24.76
N ASP A 4 16.19 -22.40 -24.31
CA ASP A 4 15.05 -21.63 -23.82
C ASP A 4 15.22 -21.40 -22.32
N GLN A 5 15.89 -20.29 -21.96
CA GLN A 5 15.74 -19.68 -20.65
C GLN A 5 14.62 -18.66 -20.80
N GLY A 6 13.39 -19.06 -20.46
CA GLY A 6 12.27 -18.14 -20.34
C GLY A 6 12.60 -17.08 -19.29
N GLU A 7 12.56 -15.82 -19.72
CA GLU A 7 12.66 -14.67 -18.83
C GLU A 7 11.55 -14.76 -17.76
N LEU A 8 11.96 -14.97 -16.51
CA LEU A 8 11.10 -14.76 -15.35
C LEU A 8 10.80 -13.26 -15.28
N HIS A 9 9.59 -12.87 -15.69
CA HIS A 9 9.06 -11.54 -15.45
C HIS A 9 8.99 -11.28 -13.93
N ASP A 10 9.85 -10.40 -13.44
CA ASP A 10 9.77 -9.88 -12.08
C ASP A 10 8.41 -9.21 -11.83
N PRO A 11 7.76 -9.45 -10.68
CA PRO A 11 6.54 -8.73 -10.32
C PRO A 11 6.82 -7.22 -10.16
N PRO A 12 5.85 -6.34 -10.48
CA PRO A 12 6.06 -4.88 -10.61
C PRO A 12 6.35 -4.12 -9.30
N CYS A 13 6.73 -4.80 -8.21
CA CYS A 13 7.00 -4.20 -6.91
C CYS A 13 8.49 -3.93 -6.60
N CYS A 14 9.42 -4.28 -7.50
CA CYS A 14 10.84 -3.96 -7.32
C CYS A 14 11.28 -2.76 -8.19
N ALA A 15 11.07 -1.54 -7.71
CA ALA A 15 11.64 -0.35 -8.34
C ALA A 15 13.16 -0.26 -8.03
N LYS A 16 14.02 -0.66 -8.97
CA LYS A 16 15.45 -0.29 -8.95
C LYS A 16 15.64 1.00 -9.75
N LYS A 17 15.74 2.14 -9.07
CA LYS A 17 16.34 3.36 -9.64
C LYS A 17 17.68 3.61 -8.96
N ARG A 18 18.76 3.56 -9.74
CA ARG A 18 20.11 3.95 -9.30
C ARG A 18 20.14 5.49 -9.21
N LEU A 19 19.93 6.02 -8.01
CA LEU A 19 20.11 7.45 -7.70
C LEU A 19 21.48 7.66 -7.03
N ALA A 20 22.10 8.80 -7.31
CA ALA A 20 23.40 9.25 -6.82
C ALA A 20 23.48 9.33 -5.26
N PRO A 21 24.67 9.48 -4.67
CA PRO A 21 25.04 8.89 -3.37
C PRO A 21 24.51 9.66 -2.16
N SER A 22 23.25 9.41 -1.81
CA SER A 22 22.83 9.34 -0.40
C SER A 22 22.16 7.98 -0.23
N VAL A 23 22.99 6.94 -0.25
CA VAL A 23 22.54 5.55 -0.32
C VAL A 23 21.71 5.22 0.92
N LEU A 24 20.41 4.97 0.71
CA LEU A 24 19.60 4.26 1.69
C LEU A 24 20.24 2.88 1.87
N ASN A 25 20.97 2.68 2.97
CA ASN A 25 21.70 1.45 3.26
C ASN A 25 20.79 0.34 3.81
N PHE A 26 19.56 0.22 3.29
CA PHE A 26 18.66 -0.85 3.68
C PHE A 26 17.72 -1.25 2.55
N LEU A 27 17.18 -2.46 2.67
CA LEU A 27 16.08 -2.98 1.85
C LEU A 27 15.00 -3.48 2.80
N SER A 28 13.76 -2.99 2.64
CA SER A 28 12.59 -3.62 3.25
C SER A 28 11.64 -4.07 2.15
N THR A 29 11.23 -5.32 2.22
CA THR A 29 10.32 -5.95 1.25
C THR A 29 9.19 -6.63 1.98
N VAL A 30 8.02 -6.71 1.35
CA VAL A 30 6.89 -7.48 1.86
C VAL A 30 6.48 -8.48 0.79
N ARG A 31 6.49 -9.76 1.12
CA ARG A 31 5.98 -10.84 0.28
C ARG A 31 4.57 -11.24 0.71
N MET A 32 3.62 -10.95 -0.16
CA MET A 32 2.21 -11.34 -0.01
C MET A 32 1.86 -12.41 -1.04
N THR A 33 0.78 -13.14 -0.78
CA THR A 33 0.13 -13.99 -1.77
C THR A 33 -1.34 -13.61 -1.85
N SER A 34 -1.96 -13.89 -3.00
CA SER A 34 -3.40 -13.82 -3.21
C SER A 34 -3.84 -15.05 -3.98
N THR A 35 -5.12 -15.14 -4.33
CA THR A 35 -5.61 -16.18 -5.24
C THR A 35 -4.99 -16.13 -6.64
N ARG A 36 -4.41 -14.98 -7.04
CA ARG A 36 -3.72 -14.75 -8.32
C ARG A 36 -2.31 -15.28 -8.36
N THR A 37 -1.70 -15.55 -7.20
CA THR A 37 -0.31 -16.00 -7.11
C THR A 37 -0.23 -17.38 -6.46
N VAL A 38 0.86 -18.09 -6.78
CA VAL A 38 1.20 -19.33 -6.11
C VAL A 38 1.95 -19.03 -4.80
N GLY A 39 1.85 -19.95 -3.84
CA GLY A 39 2.69 -19.92 -2.65
C GLY A 39 4.16 -20.06 -3.01
N ALA A 40 5.04 -19.73 -2.06
CA ALA A 40 6.44 -20.09 -2.18
C ALA A 40 6.59 -21.61 -2.26
N GLU A 41 7.25 -22.10 -3.31
CA GLU A 41 7.30 -23.52 -3.60
C GLU A 41 8.23 -24.30 -2.68
N ALA A 42 7.86 -25.54 -2.43
CA ALA A 42 8.79 -26.60 -2.10
C ALA A 42 8.92 -27.53 -3.32
N GLY A 43 10.05 -28.20 -3.47
CA GLY A 43 10.28 -29.13 -4.56
C GLY A 43 11.64 -29.78 -4.42
N ASN A 44 11.76 -31.05 -4.81
CA ASN A 44 13.03 -31.79 -4.75
C ASN A 44 13.74 -31.67 -3.39
N ASN A 45 12.97 -31.84 -2.29
CA ASN A 45 13.42 -31.70 -0.89
C ASN A 45 13.94 -30.32 -0.47
N SER A 46 13.73 -29.29 -1.29
CA SER A 46 14.06 -27.89 -0.99
C SER A 46 12.80 -27.09 -0.69
N GLY A 47 12.92 -26.05 0.16
CA GLY A 47 11.81 -25.14 0.45
C GLY A 47 10.71 -25.71 1.36
N ASN A 48 10.97 -26.80 2.09
CA ASN A 48 9.96 -27.49 2.91
C ASN A 48 9.29 -26.60 3.98
N TYR A 49 9.90 -25.47 4.34
CA TYR A 49 9.40 -24.52 5.32
C TYR A 49 8.66 -23.31 4.71
N ASN A 50 8.40 -23.32 3.40
CA ASN A 50 7.86 -22.17 2.69
C ASN A 50 6.34 -21.93 2.89
N TYR A 51 5.67 -22.72 3.74
CA TYR A 51 4.22 -22.70 3.90
C TYR A 51 3.64 -21.31 4.24
N TYR A 52 4.34 -20.55 5.08
CA TYR A 52 3.99 -19.17 5.47
C TYR A 52 4.85 -18.10 4.78
N ALA A 53 5.70 -18.46 3.82
CA ALA A 53 6.60 -17.50 3.17
C ALA A 53 5.87 -16.47 2.27
N GLY A 54 4.56 -16.62 2.07
CA GLY A 54 3.67 -15.67 1.40
C GLY A 54 2.66 -14.97 2.31
N ALA A 55 2.77 -15.13 3.63
CA ALA A 55 1.79 -14.66 4.63
C ALA A 55 2.03 -13.20 5.10
N GLY A 56 2.50 -12.34 4.18
CA GLY A 56 2.90 -10.97 4.52
C GLY A 56 4.30 -10.92 5.14
N VAL A 57 5.25 -11.66 4.57
CA VAL A 57 6.62 -11.73 5.10
C VAL A 57 7.34 -10.41 4.86
N ASN A 58 7.69 -9.67 5.91
CA ASN A 58 8.38 -8.40 5.84
C ASN A 58 9.87 -8.53 6.16
N TYR A 59 10.70 -8.86 5.16
CA TYR A 59 12.15 -8.84 5.33
C TYR A 59 12.67 -7.41 5.38
N THR A 60 13.39 -7.07 6.44
CA THR A 60 14.16 -5.82 6.56
C THR A 60 15.64 -6.17 6.70
N ILE A 61 16.46 -5.69 5.76
CA ILE A 61 17.88 -6.00 5.58
C ILE A 61 18.66 -4.69 5.66
N HIS A 62 19.64 -4.59 6.56
CA HIS A 62 20.50 -3.42 6.71
C HIS A 62 21.97 -3.80 6.49
N THR A 63 22.42 -4.87 7.12
CA THR A 63 23.82 -5.36 7.05
C THR A 63 24.04 -6.43 6.00
N GLY A 64 22.98 -7.14 5.57
CA GLY A 64 23.07 -8.33 4.72
C GLY A 64 23.26 -9.63 5.50
N ASN A 65 23.43 -9.56 6.83
CA ASN A 65 23.63 -10.72 7.70
C ASN A 65 22.35 -11.19 8.41
N GLU A 66 21.23 -10.46 8.26
CA GLU A 66 20.01 -10.70 9.02
C GLU A 66 19.41 -12.09 8.76
N TYR A 67 19.48 -12.61 7.53
CA TYR A 67 18.85 -13.87 7.12
C TYR A 67 19.81 -14.82 6.37
N ASN A 68 21.12 -14.63 6.49
CA ASN A 68 22.12 -15.40 5.75
C ASN A 68 22.62 -16.65 6.51
N GLY A 69 23.46 -17.46 5.85
CA GLY A 69 24.19 -18.56 6.46
C GLY A 69 23.28 -19.58 7.14
N THR A 70 23.45 -19.75 8.46
CA THR A 70 22.73 -20.73 9.27
C THR A 70 21.31 -20.32 9.64
N TYR A 71 20.82 -19.15 9.20
CA TYR A 71 19.47 -18.68 9.54
C TYR A 71 18.41 -19.76 9.31
N PHE A 72 18.36 -20.32 8.09
CA PHE A 72 17.34 -21.31 7.72
C PHE A 72 17.51 -22.69 8.38
N SER A 73 18.63 -22.97 9.08
CA SER A 73 18.79 -24.21 9.83
C SER A 73 18.25 -24.14 11.26
N LYS A 74 17.98 -22.92 11.77
CA LYS A 74 17.55 -22.70 13.17
C LYS A 74 16.26 -21.88 13.31
N PHE A 75 15.81 -21.22 12.25
CA PHE A 75 14.62 -20.37 12.29
C PHE A 75 13.34 -21.14 12.63
N ASN A 76 12.39 -20.46 13.27
CA ASN A 76 11.03 -20.99 13.41
C ASN A 76 10.20 -20.63 12.16
N PRO A 77 9.70 -21.61 11.38
CA PRO A 77 8.94 -21.36 10.16
C PRO A 77 7.52 -20.80 10.40
N ARG A 78 7.07 -20.74 11.65
CA ARG A 78 5.83 -20.05 12.06
C ARG A 78 6.05 -18.60 12.49
N GLN A 79 7.30 -18.13 12.47
CA GLN A 79 7.67 -16.76 12.88
C GLN A 79 8.51 -16.10 11.78
N PHE A 80 8.08 -16.24 10.52
CA PHE A 80 8.62 -15.40 9.47
C PHE A 80 8.41 -13.91 9.84
N PRO A 81 9.40 -13.03 9.54
CA PRO A 81 9.26 -11.59 9.78
C PRO A 81 7.96 -11.04 9.18
N GLY A 82 7.21 -10.21 9.89
CA GLY A 82 5.94 -9.61 9.47
C GLY A 82 4.68 -10.48 9.54
N THR A 83 4.81 -11.80 9.72
CA THR A 83 3.66 -12.72 9.62
C THR A 83 2.80 -12.73 10.88
N THR A 84 1.53 -13.13 10.74
CA THR A 84 0.57 -13.36 11.85
C THR A 84 0.12 -14.82 11.81
N VAL A 85 0.60 -15.65 12.73
CA VAL A 85 0.54 -17.13 12.63
C VAL A 85 0.34 -17.79 13.99
N GLU A 86 -0.50 -18.83 14.05
CA GLU A 86 -0.66 -19.71 15.21
C GLU A 86 0.60 -20.54 15.47
N GLN A 87 1.01 -20.61 16.73
CA GLN A 87 2.26 -21.24 17.18
C GLN A 87 2.09 -22.69 17.67
N ASN A 88 1.08 -23.40 17.19
CA ASN A 88 0.88 -24.81 17.54
C ASN A 88 2.02 -25.70 17.03
N THR A 89 2.09 -26.92 17.57
CA THR A 89 3.14 -27.90 17.25
C THR A 89 2.78 -28.83 16.09
N ILE A 90 1.64 -28.61 15.43
CA ILE A 90 1.22 -29.41 14.27
C ILE A 90 2.26 -29.25 13.16
N THR A 91 2.63 -30.35 12.49
CA THR A 91 3.56 -30.31 11.37
C THR A 91 2.98 -29.44 10.24
N LEU A 92 3.79 -28.50 9.75
CA LEU A 92 3.37 -27.64 8.63
C LEU A 92 3.29 -28.44 7.33
N PRO A 93 2.27 -28.18 6.48
CA PRO A 93 2.25 -28.74 5.13
C PRO A 93 3.47 -28.28 4.33
N VAL A 94 4.02 -29.19 3.53
CA VAL A 94 5.08 -28.87 2.57
C VAL A 94 4.44 -28.36 1.28
N PRO A 95 4.67 -27.09 0.86
CA PRO A 95 3.97 -26.50 -0.26
C PRO A 95 4.58 -26.94 -1.61
N ASN A 96 4.52 -28.23 -1.92
CA ASN A 96 5.09 -28.80 -3.15
C ASN A 96 4.55 -28.08 -4.40
N TRP A 97 5.46 -27.52 -5.20
CA TRP A 97 5.15 -26.69 -6.37
C TRP A 97 4.19 -25.53 -6.06
N GLY A 98 4.29 -24.96 -4.86
CA GLY A 98 3.50 -23.83 -4.38
C GLY A 98 2.09 -24.18 -3.90
N LYS A 99 1.71 -25.47 -3.95
CA LYS A 99 0.40 -25.95 -3.50
C LYS A 99 0.17 -25.61 -2.03
N GLU A 100 -1.04 -25.17 -1.67
CA GLU A 100 -1.46 -24.80 -0.29
C GLU A 100 -0.65 -23.65 0.37
N GLY A 101 0.39 -23.13 -0.29
CA GLY A 101 1.22 -22.04 0.21
C GLY A 101 0.59 -20.65 0.05
N LYS A 102 -0.45 -20.50 -0.79
CA LYS A 102 -1.11 -19.22 -1.02
C LYS A 102 -2.05 -18.78 0.13
N ASN A 103 -2.42 -17.52 0.09
CA ASN A 103 -3.49 -16.90 0.89
C ASN A 103 -4.85 -17.10 0.23
N ASN A 104 -5.92 -17.23 1.00
CA ASN A 104 -7.26 -17.49 0.48
C ASN A 104 -8.08 -16.22 0.17
N ASN A 105 -7.42 -15.08 0.00
CA ASN A 105 -8.08 -13.82 -0.33
C ASN A 105 -7.46 -13.16 -1.57
N ASP A 106 -8.29 -12.45 -2.32
CA ASP A 106 -7.88 -11.74 -3.54
C ASP A 106 -7.23 -10.39 -3.23
N PHE A 107 -7.54 -9.74 -2.11
CA PHE A 107 -7.00 -8.43 -1.77
C PHE A 107 -5.54 -8.57 -1.34
N ALA A 108 -4.61 -8.30 -2.25
CA ALA A 108 -3.18 -8.13 -1.96
C ALA A 108 -2.51 -7.27 -3.03
N GLY A 109 -1.90 -6.16 -2.63
CA GLY A 109 -1.24 -5.25 -3.56
C GLY A 109 -0.69 -4.01 -2.87
N GLY A 110 -0.35 -2.99 -3.66
CA GLY A 110 0.20 -1.76 -3.12
C GLY A 110 0.10 -0.58 -4.07
N VAL A 111 0.40 0.60 -3.54
CA VAL A 111 0.42 1.88 -4.23
C VAL A 111 1.79 2.53 -4.01
N SER A 112 2.33 3.23 -5.01
CA SER A 112 3.60 3.93 -4.90
C SER A 112 3.60 5.27 -5.63
N ASP A 113 4.20 6.28 -5.03
CA ASP A 113 4.48 7.57 -5.68
C ASP A 113 5.88 7.61 -6.32
N GLY A 114 6.55 6.46 -6.42
CA GLY A 114 7.92 6.31 -6.91
C GLY A 114 9.02 6.56 -5.86
N LYS A 115 8.67 7.09 -4.68
CA LYS A 115 9.60 7.30 -3.55
C LYS A 115 9.13 6.59 -2.28
N ASN A 116 7.88 6.81 -1.90
CA ASN A 116 7.17 6.17 -0.80
C ASN A 116 6.15 5.17 -1.35
N GLY A 117 5.63 4.32 -0.47
CA GLY A 117 4.66 3.31 -0.87
C GLY A 117 3.83 2.79 0.29
N ALA A 118 2.70 2.17 -0.05
CA ALA A 118 1.90 1.41 0.89
C ALA A 118 1.56 0.06 0.26
N SER A 119 1.66 -1.02 1.03
CA SER A 119 1.21 -2.36 0.66
C SER A 119 0.18 -2.85 1.66
N ALA A 120 -0.78 -3.64 1.22
CA ALA A 120 -1.75 -4.25 2.11
C ALA A 120 -2.28 -5.58 1.57
N MET A 121 -2.71 -6.44 2.49
CA MET A 121 -3.43 -7.67 2.19
C MET A 121 -4.56 -7.90 3.19
N ILE A 122 -5.62 -8.57 2.73
CA ILE A 122 -6.52 -9.29 3.63
C ILE A 122 -5.95 -10.70 3.76
N TYR A 123 -5.41 -11.00 4.94
CA TYR A 123 -4.91 -12.32 5.28
C TYR A 123 -6.09 -13.23 5.65
N ASP A 124 -6.10 -14.41 5.05
CA ASP A 124 -7.03 -15.50 5.32
C ASP A 124 -6.30 -16.82 5.09
N LYS A 125 -5.86 -17.43 6.19
CA LYS A 125 -5.14 -18.71 6.17
C LYS A 125 -5.23 -19.41 7.52
N GLN A 126 -5.52 -20.71 7.49
CA GLN A 126 -5.55 -21.58 8.68
C GLN A 126 -6.47 -21.04 9.79
N GLY A 127 -7.67 -20.57 9.41
CA GLY A 127 -8.68 -20.04 10.34
C GLY A 127 -8.35 -18.66 10.92
N ILE A 128 -7.22 -18.05 10.54
CA ILE A 128 -6.84 -16.69 10.92
C ILE A 128 -7.21 -15.73 9.80
N THR A 129 -7.96 -14.70 10.14
CA THR A 129 -8.21 -13.54 9.27
C THR A 129 -7.55 -12.29 9.84
N ALA A 130 -7.01 -11.41 9.00
CA ALA A 130 -6.50 -10.10 9.41
C ALA A 130 -6.39 -9.13 8.24
N ASN A 131 -6.65 -7.85 8.47
CA ASN A 131 -6.23 -6.78 7.58
C ASN A 131 -4.80 -6.39 7.93
N LYS A 132 -3.85 -6.50 7.00
CA LYS A 132 -2.43 -6.18 7.22
C LYS A 132 -1.96 -5.11 6.25
N SER A 133 -1.24 -4.10 6.73
CA SER A 133 -0.67 -3.04 5.89
C SER A 133 0.74 -2.66 6.31
N TRP A 134 1.55 -2.25 5.34
CA TRP A 134 2.92 -1.76 5.52
C TRP A 134 3.06 -0.44 4.75
N PHE A 135 3.42 0.62 5.47
CA PHE A 135 3.63 1.95 4.93
C PHE A 135 5.13 2.25 4.91
N PHE A 136 5.70 2.33 3.71
CA PHE A 136 7.10 2.60 3.46
C PHE A 136 7.28 4.11 3.27
N ILE A 137 7.77 4.79 4.31
CA ILE A 137 7.81 6.25 4.39
C ILE A 137 9.25 6.68 4.69
N GLY A 138 9.93 7.24 3.69
CA GLY A 138 11.33 7.63 3.82
C GLY A 138 12.21 6.46 4.28
N ASN A 139 12.71 6.53 5.53
CA ASN A 139 13.66 5.57 6.10
C ASN A 139 13.01 4.62 7.13
N LEU A 140 11.68 4.50 7.14
CA LEU A 140 10.97 3.62 8.06
C LEU A 140 9.86 2.84 7.37
N VAL A 141 9.41 1.80 8.06
CA VAL A 141 8.21 1.03 7.72
C VAL A 141 7.28 1.05 8.91
N LEU A 142 6.07 1.59 8.75
CA LEU A 142 4.98 1.46 9.72
C LEU A 142 4.10 0.27 9.32
N ALA A 143 4.03 -0.75 10.16
CA ALA A 143 3.20 -1.92 9.94
C ALA A 143 1.95 -1.86 10.83
N LEU A 144 0.78 -2.02 10.23
CA LEU A 144 -0.51 -2.06 10.92
C LEU A 144 -1.20 -3.41 10.68
N GLY A 145 -1.90 -3.91 11.70
CA GLY A 145 -2.80 -5.05 11.62
C GLY A 145 -4.13 -4.74 12.30
N SER A 146 -5.25 -5.15 11.70
CA SER A 146 -6.56 -5.09 12.35
C SER A 146 -7.42 -6.29 12.03
N GLU A 147 -8.55 -6.43 12.73
CA GLU A 147 -9.48 -7.55 12.58
C GLU A 147 -8.82 -8.92 12.73
N ILE A 148 -7.71 -9.00 13.48
CA ILE A 148 -7.00 -10.25 13.71
C ILE A 148 -7.92 -11.14 14.54
N SER A 149 -8.41 -12.18 13.90
CA SER A 149 -9.38 -13.09 14.48
C SER A 149 -9.02 -14.51 14.13
N GLN A 150 -9.23 -15.43 15.07
CA GLN A 150 -9.13 -16.87 14.82
C GLN A 150 -10.32 -17.61 15.43
N THR A 151 -10.78 -18.65 14.76
CA THR A 151 -11.74 -19.61 15.31
C THR A 151 -11.10 -21.00 15.41
N ASN A 152 -11.40 -21.72 16.49
CA ASN A 152 -10.92 -23.09 16.74
C ASN A 152 -9.38 -23.26 16.77
N GLY A 153 -8.65 -22.19 17.10
CA GLY A 153 -7.23 -22.23 17.38
C GLY A 153 -6.91 -23.07 18.62
N THR A 154 -5.75 -23.71 18.60
CA THR A 154 -5.23 -24.62 19.63
C THR A 154 -4.03 -24.06 20.39
N SER A 155 -3.50 -22.92 19.96
CA SER A 155 -2.33 -22.27 20.53
C SER A 155 -2.37 -20.76 20.28
N ASP A 156 -1.41 -20.04 20.87
CA ASP A 156 -1.31 -18.60 20.73
C ASP A 156 -1.02 -18.18 19.28
N VAL A 157 -1.60 -17.06 18.86
CA VAL A 157 -1.31 -16.41 17.59
C VAL A 157 -0.27 -15.32 17.81
N TYR A 158 0.82 -15.33 17.04
CA TYR A 158 1.85 -14.29 17.13
C TYR A 158 1.85 -13.43 15.87
N THR A 159 2.03 -12.11 16.03
CA THR A 159 2.60 -11.27 14.97
C THR A 159 4.09 -11.11 15.20
N THR A 160 4.93 -11.66 14.33
CA THR A 160 6.39 -11.52 14.43
C THR A 160 6.81 -10.24 13.73
N LEU A 161 7.42 -9.29 14.46
CA LEU A 161 8.00 -8.10 13.86
C LEU A 161 9.20 -8.50 13.01
N ASN A 162 10.10 -9.29 13.60
CA ASN A 162 11.25 -9.84 12.91
C ASN A 162 11.81 -11.09 13.61
N GLN A 163 12.53 -11.91 12.85
CA GLN A 163 13.35 -13.03 13.29
C GLN A 163 14.62 -13.03 12.45
N THR A 164 15.77 -12.69 13.03
CA THR A 164 17.06 -12.57 12.33
C THR A 164 18.14 -13.39 13.03
N ASN A 165 19.27 -13.62 12.36
CA ASN A 165 20.50 -14.00 13.06
C ASN A 165 20.79 -12.99 14.19
N LEU A 166 21.20 -13.51 15.34
CA LEU A 166 21.60 -12.70 16.49
C LEU A 166 23.03 -12.19 16.32
N ASP A 167 23.21 -10.88 16.43
CA ASP A 167 24.50 -10.26 16.77
C ASP A 167 24.35 -9.57 18.13
N ALA A 168 24.67 -10.30 19.20
CA ALA A 168 24.48 -9.82 20.57
C ALA A 168 25.30 -8.56 20.88
N SER A 169 26.40 -8.31 20.15
CA SER A 169 27.21 -7.09 20.31
C SER A 169 26.50 -5.84 19.81
N LYS A 170 25.52 -5.99 18.91
CA LYS A 170 24.73 -4.92 18.30
C LYS A 170 23.27 -4.95 18.74
N LEU A 171 22.99 -5.54 19.90
CA LEU A 171 21.65 -5.65 20.46
C LEU A 171 21.50 -4.87 21.76
N SER A 172 20.65 -3.85 21.74
CA SER A 172 20.35 -3.01 22.90
C SER A 172 18.85 -2.74 22.98
N TYR A 173 18.39 -2.35 24.16
CA TYR A 173 17.04 -1.82 24.33
C TYR A 173 17.07 -0.53 25.16
N PHE A 174 16.05 0.29 24.97
CA PHE A 174 15.92 1.60 25.59
C PHE A 174 14.59 1.64 26.32
N GLN A 175 14.64 1.83 27.63
CA GLN A 175 13.45 1.97 28.47
C GLN A 175 13.51 3.33 29.15
N ASN A 176 12.48 4.16 28.94
CA ASN A 176 12.43 5.53 29.46
C ASN A 176 13.68 6.37 29.10
N GLY A 177 14.24 6.14 27.91
CA GLY A 177 15.45 6.82 27.42
C GLY A 177 16.77 6.24 27.93
N THR A 178 16.75 5.34 28.90
CA THR A 178 17.96 4.66 29.40
C THR A 178 18.32 3.46 28.52
N ARG A 179 19.58 3.37 28.09
CA ARG A 179 20.12 2.25 27.30
C ARG A 179 20.47 1.06 28.19
N PHE A 180 20.12 -0.13 27.73
CA PHE A 180 20.51 -1.41 28.31
C PHE A 180 21.03 -2.35 27.23
N GLN A 181 22.00 -3.19 27.57
CA GLN A 181 22.47 -4.28 26.70
C GLN A 181 21.56 -5.49 26.89
N LEU A 182 21.22 -6.20 25.81
CA LEU A 182 20.57 -7.51 25.90
C LEU A 182 21.54 -8.60 25.47
N ASN A 183 21.71 -9.60 26.34
CA ASN A 183 22.61 -10.72 26.09
C ASN A 183 21.92 -11.83 25.27
N ALA A 184 22.71 -12.78 24.76
CA ALA A 184 22.19 -14.02 24.19
C ALA A 184 21.44 -14.85 25.25
N ASN A 185 20.51 -15.70 24.81
CA ASN A 185 19.67 -16.57 25.66
C ASN A 185 18.86 -15.80 26.72
N ALA A 186 18.33 -14.64 26.33
CA ALA A 186 17.46 -13.81 27.14
C ALA A 186 16.04 -13.78 26.55
N ASN A 187 15.05 -13.67 27.44
CA ASN A 187 13.67 -13.38 27.09
C ASN A 187 13.19 -12.19 27.92
N MET A 188 12.62 -11.20 27.25
CA MET A 188 12.00 -10.06 27.93
C MET A 188 10.63 -9.79 27.33
N THR A 189 9.68 -9.40 28.17
CA THR A 189 8.39 -8.89 27.72
C THR A 189 8.30 -7.43 28.07
N ASN A 190 8.24 -6.61 27.03
CA ASN A 190 8.29 -5.17 27.08
C ASN A 190 6.90 -4.55 26.93
N ASN A 191 6.80 -3.29 27.33
CA ASN A 191 5.65 -2.44 27.09
C ASN A 191 5.94 -1.42 25.95
N ALA A 192 4.96 -0.57 25.64
CA ALA A 192 5.01 0.45 24.59
C ALA A 192 6.20 1.43 24.65
N ASN A 193 6.88 1.53 25.80
CA ASN A 193 7.97 2.49 26.03
C ASN A 193 9.36 1.85 25.86
N THR A 194 9.43 0.63 25.34
CA THR A 194 10.72 -0.05 25.11
C THR A 194 11.04 -0.09 23.62
N PHE A 195 12.12 0.57 23.23
CA PHE A 195 12.65 0.49 21.86
C PHE A 195 13.78 -0.52 21.84
N VAL A 196 13.86 -1.32 20.79
CA VAL A 196 14.92 -2.32 20.64
C VAL A 196 15.74 -1.96 19.42
N LEU A 197 17.06 -2.01 19.53
CA LEU A 197 17.97 -1.86 18.40
C LEU A 197 18.68 -3.18 18.17
N SER A 198 18.58 -3.74 16.97
CA SER A 198 19.39 -4.88 16.55
C SER A 198 20.03 -4.61 15.20
N SER A 199 21.37 -4.68 15.14
CA SER A 199 22.14 -4.57 13.89
C SER A 199 21.81 -3.34 13.03
N GLY A 200 21.49 -2.21 13.66
CA GLY A 200 21.15 -0.95 12.98
C GLY A 200 19.68 -0.80 12.55
N ILE A 201 18.82 -1.75 12.97
CA ILE A 201 17.36 -1.67 12.80
C ILE A 201 16.72 -1.42 14.16
N GLY A 202 16.01 -0.30 14.28
CA GLY A 202 15.16 0.02 15.42
C GLY A 202 13.78 -0.63 15.30
N TYR A 203 13.32 -1.27 16.35
CA TYR A 203 12.00 -1.86 16.51
C TYR A 203 11.25 -1.06 17.57
N VAL A 204 10.25 -0.31 17.15
CA VAL A 204 9.58 0.68 17.99
C VAL A 204 8.08 0.35 18.07
N PRO A 205 7.57 -0.02 19.26
CA PRO A 205 6.13 -0.12 19.50
C PRO A 205 5.40 1.17 19.11
N PHE A 206 4.32 1.04 18.34
CA PHE A 206 3.46 2.16 17.90
C PHE A 206 2.02 2.02 18.43
N ASP A 207 1.84 1.16 19.42
CA ASP A 207 0.59 0.91 20.13
C ASP A 207 0.88 0.59 21.62
N SER A 208 -0.13 0.11 22.34
CA SER A 208 -0.04 -0.31 23.73
C SER A 208 0.14 -1.83 23.92
N ASN A 209 0.42 -2.58 22.85
CA ASN A 209 0.59 -4.04 22.95
C ASN A 209 1.83 -4.42 23.78
N ARG A 210 1.86 -5.66 24.23
CA ARG A 210 3.05 -6.26 24.84
C ARG A 210 3.92 -6.90 23.77
N TYR A 211 5.20 -6.54 23.78
CA TYR A 211 6.17 -7.03 22.82
C TYR A 211 7.16 -7.93 23.51
N THR A 212 7.34 -9.14 23.01
CA THR A 212 8.34 -10.08 23.52
C THR A 212 9.58 -10.01 22.65
N VAL A 213 10.75 -9.89 23.27
CA VAL A 213 12.06 -10.07 22.63
C VAL A 213 12.69 -11.35 23.17
N SER A 214 13.19 -12.19 22.27
CA SER A 214 13.84 -13.44 22.58
C SER A 214 15.15 -13.53 21.80
N THR A 215 16.23 -13.94 22.48
CA THR A 215 17.57 -14.14 21.89
C THR A 215 18.04 -15.59 21.95
N GLU A 216 17.10 -16.53 22.05
CA GLU A 216 17.36 -17.96 22.08
C GLU A 216 17.77 -18.51 20.71
N ASN A 217 18.51 -19.62 20.71
CA ASN A 217 18.94 -20.34 19.50
C ASN A 217 19.70 -19.45 18.50
N ASP A 218 20.52 -18.51 18.99
CA ASP A 218 21.27 -17.55 18.17
C ASP A 218 20.40 -16.77 17.17
N LEU A 219 19.13 -16.51 17.53
CA LEU A 219 18.20 -15.70 16.77
C LEU A 219 17.73 -14.52 17.60
N PHE A 220 17.70 -13.33 17.01
CA PHE A 220 16.90 -12.24 17.53
C PHE A 220 15.46 -12.42 17.03
N LYS A 221 14.50 -12.51 17.95
CA LYS A 221 13.07 -12.51 17.66
C LYS A 221 12.41 -11.36 18.40
N MET A 222 11.53 -10.62 17.73
CA MET A 222 10.59 -9.72 18.39
C MET A 222 9.19 -9.95 17.86
N TYR A 223 8.21 -10.14 18.75
CA TYR A 223 6.85 -10.49 18.36
C TYR A 223 5.82 -9.98 19.38
N ILE A 224 4.57 -9.93 18.96
CA ILE A 224 3.40 -9.67 19.79
C ILE A 224 2.66 -11.00 19.95
N ASN A 225 2.31 -11.36 21.18
CA ASN A 225 1.44 -12.49 21.48
C ASN A 225 0.00 -12.01 21.63
N HIS A 226 -0.88 -12.53 20.77
CA HIS A 226 -2.30 -12.20 20.72
C HIS A 226 -3.20 -13.15 21.52
N GLY A 227 -2.60 -14.17 22.15
CA GLY A 227 -3.28 -15.25 22.83
C GLY A 227 -3.94 -16.26 21.89
N VAL A 228 -4.65 -17.20 22.47
CA VAL A 228 -5.45 -18.21 21.77
C VAL A 228 -6.78 -17.60 21.32
N ASN A 229 -7.20 -17.89 20.08
CA ASN A 229 -8.47 -17.41 19.51
C ASN A 229 -8.66 -15.89 19.67
N PRO A 230 -7.71 -15.06 19.17
CA PRO A 230 -7.92 -13.61 19.17
C PRO A 230 -9.21 -13.24 18.46
N SER A 231 -9.80 -12.12 18.85
CA SER A 231 -11.03 -11.60 18.25
C SER A 231 -10.92 -10.10 18.04
N LYS A 232 -10.82 -9.68 16.78
CA LYS A 232 -10.78 -8.28 16.34
C LYS A 232 -9.72 -7.41 17.03
N ILE A 233 -8.54 -7.98 17.24
CA ILE A 233 -7.43 -7.24 17.84
C ILE A 233 -6.57 -6.57 16.76
N ASN A 234 -5.75 -5.61 17.21
CA ASN A 234 -4.94 -4.75 16.35
C ASN A 234 -3.46 -4.77 16.78
N TYR A 235 -2.56 -4.43 15.86
CA TYR A 235 -1.17 -4.08 16.18
C TYR A 235 -0.67 -2.90 15.34
N ALA A 236 0.32 -2.17 15.85
CA ALA A 236 1.05 -1.13 15.15
C ALA A 236 2.50 -1.06 15.64
N TYR A 237 3.47 -1.17 14.73
CA TYR A 237 4.90 -1.04 15.05
C TYR A 237 5.68 -0.39 13.91
N LEU A 238 6.80 0.25 14.26
CA LEU A 238 7.77 0.77 13.30
C LEU A 238 9.00 -0.13 13.21
N LEU A 239 9.49 -0.32 11.98
CA LEU A 239 10.85 -0.73 11.68
C LEU A 239 11.63 0.50 11.19
N MET A 240 12.73 0.81 11.84
CA MET A 240 13.55 2.00 11.58
C MET A 240 15.00 1.61 11.29
N PRO A 241 15.36 1.26 10.04
CA PRO A 241 16.74 1.04 9.64
C PRO A 241 17.59 2.31 9.72
N ASN A 242 18.92 2.14 9.74
CA ASN A 242 19.90 3.22 9.82
C ASN A 242 19.83 4.05 11.12
N VAL A 243 19.51 3.40 12.25
CA VAL A 243 19.56 4.04 13.58
C VAL A 243 20.70 3.45 14.42
N THR A 244 21.18 4.22 15.38
CA THR A 244 22.26 3.89 16.31
C THR A 244 21.76 3.99 17.74
N ASP A 245 22.56 3.48 18.69
CA ASP A 245 22.30 3.65 20.11
C ASP A 245 22.14 5.13 20.51
N SER A 246 22.90 6.02 19.87
CA SER A 246 22.89 7.44 20.19
C SER A 246 21.68 8.21 19.66
N ASN A 247 20.97 7.70 18.64
CA ASN A 247 19.88 8.44 17.99
C ASN A 247 18.52 7.74 17.98
N ILE A 248 18.43 6.44 18.31
CA ILE A 248 17.18 5.68 18.20
C ILE A 248 16.04 6.31 19.01
N VAL A 249 16.32 6.80 20.23
CA VAL A 249 15.29 7.43 21.08
C VAL A 249 14.77 8.72 20.44
N SER A 250 15.65 9.59 19.93
CA SER A 250 15.25 10.85 19.31
C SER A 250 14.56 10.64 17.95
N GLU A 251 15.05 9.72 17.13
CA GLU A 251 14.44 9.39 15.84
C GLU A 251 13.07 8.72 16.03
N ALA A 252 12.92 7.81 17.00
CA ALA A 252 11.64 7.20 17.34
C ALA A 252 10.63 8.25 17.82
N ALA A 253 11.04 9.20 18.67
CA ALA A 253 10.18 10.30 19.11
C ALA A 253 9.75 11.19 17.94
N LYS A 254 10.69 11.54 17.05
CA LYS A 254 10.40 12.30 15.83
C LYS A 254 9.42 11.56 14.91
N ALA A 255 9.62 10.27 14.68
CA ALA A 255 8.71 9.44 13.89
C ALA A 255 7.31 9.39 14.51
N LYS A 256 7.19 9.18 15.83
CA LYS A 256 5.91 9.19 16.56
C LYS A 256 5.20 10.54 16.52
N ASN A 257 5.94 11.65 16.51
CA ASN A 257 5.35 12.98 16.38
C ASN A 257 4.88 13.29 14.96
N ASN A 258 5.57 12.76 13.95
CA ASN A 258 5.26 13.04 12.55
C ASN A 258 4.14 12.13 12.01
N LEU A 259 4.11 10.87 12.46
CA LEU A 259 3.18 9.87 11.99
C LEU A 259 1.94 9.82 12.87
N LYS A 260 0.76 9.84 12.25
CA LYS A 260 -0.52 9.66 12.92
C LYS A 260 -1.32 8.57 12.24
N ILE A 261 -1.80 7.60 13.02
CA ILE A 261 -2.82 6.65 12.56
C ILE A 261 -4.16 7.39 12.57
N GLU A 262 -4.69 7.67 11.38
CA GLU A 262 -6.00 8.31 11.19
C GLU A 262 -7.14 7.29 11.24
N SER A 263 -6.86 6.05 10.87
CA SER A 263 -7.82 4.95 10.95
C SER A 263 -7.14 3.60 11.02
N GLN A 264 -7.69 2.69 11.82
CA GLN A 264 -7.27 1.30 11.90
C GLN A 264 -8.47 0.43 12.30
N ASN A 265 -9.26 0.04 11.30
CA ASN A 265 -10.49 -0.75 11.49
C ASN A 265 -10.74 -1.69 10.31
N GLU A 266 -11.86 -2.43 10.37
CA GLU A 266 -12.27 -3.37 9.32
C GLU A 266 -12.41 -2.79 7.91
N SER A 267 -12.63 -1.48 7.78
CA SER A 267 -12.88 -0.82 6.50
C SER A 267 -11.61 -0.25 5.90
N CYS A 268 -10.71 0.31 6.72
CA CYS A 268 -9.46 0.85 6.23
C CYS A 268 -8.35 0.96 7.29
N HIS A 269 -7.12 1.01 6.78
CA HIS A 269 -5.96 1.54 7.48
C HIS A 269 -5.58 2.88 6.84
N ALA A 270 -5.36 3.92 7.64
CA ALA A 270 -4.98 5.23 7.16
C ALA A 270 -3.91 5.86 8.07
N VAL A 271 -2.84 6.36 7.46
CA VAL A 271 -1.72 7.01 8.14
C VAL A 271 -1.47 8.38 7.51
N TYR A 272 -1.25 9.38 8.35
CA TYR A 272 -0.77 10.70 7.96
C TYR A 272 0.71 10.87 8.35
N ASP A 273 1.53 11.35 7.43
CA ASP A 273 2.89 11.82 7.71
C ASP A 273 2.93 13.35 7.57
N SER A 274 3.08 14.03 8.69
CA SER A 274 3.14 15.50 8.72
C SER A 274 4.45 16.06 8.13
N ALA A 275 5.52 15.26 8.08
CA ALA A 275 6.80 15.71 7.51
C ALA A 275 6.71 15.90 5.99
N THR A 276 5.93 15.07 5.31
CA THR A 276 5.71 15.13 3.86
C THR A 276 4.32 15.65 3.48
N SER A 277 3.42 15.87 4.47
CA SER A 277 2.01 16.20 4.26
C SER A 277 1.31 15.17 3.36
N GLN A 278 1.59 13.89 3.60
CA GLN A 278 1.06 12.77 2.83
C GLN A 278 0.12 11.90 3.66
N TYR A 279 -0.96 11.44 3.04
CA TYR A 279 -1.79 10.35 3.56
C TYR A 279 -1.50 9.06 2.80
N TYR A 280 -1.52 7.94 3.51
CA TYR A 280 -1.41 6.60 2.96
C TYR A 280 -2.62 5.80 3.44
N ILE A 281 -3.38 5.22 2.53
CA ILE A 281 -4.68 4.63 2.83
C ILE A 281 -4.83 3.29 2.13
N ALA A 282 -5.19 2.26 2.89
CA ALA A 282 -5.63 0.97 2.40
C ALA A 282 -7.13 0.84 2.72
N PHE A 283 -8.00 0.96 1.71
CA PHE A 283 -9.42 0.67 1.85
C PHE A 283 -9.65 -0.81 1.56
N PHE A 284 -10.06 -1.57 2.58
CA PHE A 284 -10.44 -2.98 2.46
C PHE A 284 -11.91 -3.16 2.06
N LYS A 285 -12.73 -2.15 2.34
CA LYS A 285 -14.18 -2.08 2.04
C LYS A 285 -14.54 -0.71 1.46
N PRO A 286 -15.68 -0.57 0.75
CA PRO A 286 -16.26 0.73 0.43
C PRO A 286 -16.45 1.55 1.71
N TYR A 287 -15.96 2.78 1.73
CA TYR A 287 -15.94 3.56 2.97
C TYR A 287 -15.82 5.06 2.71
N THR A 288 -16.31 5.86 3.65
CA THR A 288 -16.09 7.31 3.70
C THR A 288 -15.20 7.60 4.89
N LEU A 289 -13.98 8.02 4.62
CA LEU A 289 -12.97 8.32 5.61
C LEU A 289 -12.83 9.83 5.79
N ASN A 290 -13.05 10.30 7.02
CA ASN A 290 -12.75 11.67 7.43
C ASN A 290 -11.32 11.69 7.97
N LEU A 291 -10.45 12.49 7.35
CA LEU A 291 -9.06 12.65 7.72
C LEU A 291 -8.85 13.98 8.45
N SER A 292 -7.74 14.11 9.16
CA SER A 292 -7.33 15.40 9.72
C SER A 292 -7.15 16.48 8.63
N GLY A 293 -7.17 17.75 9.04
CA GLY A 293 -7.07 18.87 8.08
C GLY A 293 -8.28 19.06 7.16
N GLY A 294 -9.42 18.43 7.48
CA GLY A 294 -10.71 18.65 6.82
C GLY A 294 -10.88 17.93 5.48
N LEU A 295 -10.02 16.94 5.19
CA LEU A 295 -10.09 16.13 3.98
C LEU A 295 -11.06 14.94 4.20
N VAL A 296 -11.94 14.69 3.25
CA VAL A 296 -12.85 13.53 3.25
C VAL A 296 -12.61 12.74 1.98
N VAL A 297 -12.31 11.45 2.12
CA VAL A 297 -12.04 10.52 1.03
C VAL A 297 -13.09 9.44 1.04
N LYS A 298 -13.86 9.32 -0.05
CA LYS A 298 -14.93 8.34 -0.20
C LYS A 298 -14.65 7.44 -1.40
N VAL A 299 -14.76 6.14 -1.19
CA VAL A 299 -14.64 5.11 -2.23
C VAL A 299 -15.81 4.15 -2.18
N ASP A 300 -16.27 3.70 -3.35
CA ASP A 300 -17.34 2.69 -3.48
C ASP A 300 -16.82 1.26 -3.65
N ASN A 301 -15.51 1.09 -3.84
CA ASN A 301 -14.83 -0.18 -4.00
C ASN A 301 -13.46 -0.13 -3.28
N PRO A 302 -12.92 -1.27 -2.82
CA PRO A 302 -11.64 -1.29 -2.11
C PRO A 302 -10.48 -0.89 -3.03
N CYS A 303 -9.53 -0.13 -2.50
CA CYS A 303 -8.39 0.38 -3.24
C CYS A 303 -7.27 0.84 -2.31
N MET A 304 -6.09 1.09 -2.88
CA MET A 304 -4.97 1.72 -2.18
C MET A 304 -4.80 3.15 -2.67
N ILE A 305 -4.56 4.10 -1.76
CA ILE A 305 -4.40 5.51 -2.08
C ILE A 305 -3.18 6.11 -1.37
N ILE A 306 -2.38 6.90 -2.08
CA ILE A 306 -1.47 7.90 -1.49
C ILE A 306 -1.97 9.27 -1.88
N ILE A 307 -2.13 10.18 -0.91
CA ILE A 307 -2.46 11.57 -1.16
C ILE A 307 -1.25 12.42 -0.80
N ASN A 308 -0.75 13.22 -1.74
CA ASN A 308 0.32 14.19 -1.51
C ASN A 308 -0.25 15.60 -1.59
N ASN A 309 -0.54 16.19 -0.42
CA ASN A 309 -1.17 17.52 -0.35
C ASN A 309 -0.25 18.62 -0.88
N ASN A 310 1.06 18.50 -0.64
CA ASN A 310 2.04 19.50 -1.08
C ASN A 310 2.15 19.55 -2.60
N ALA A 311 2.07 18.40 -3.26
CA ALA A 311 2.09 18.30 -4.72
C ALA A 311 0.71 18.51 -5.37
N GLY A 312 -0.38 18.52 -4.59
CA GLY A 312 -1.74 18.52 -5.14
C GLY A 312 -2.04 17.27 -5.98
N LYS A 313 -1.45 16.13 -5.60
CA LYS A 313 -1.53 14.86 -6.34
C LYS A 313 -2.02 13.74 -5.45
N PHE A 314 -2.57 12.71 -6.06
CA PHE A 314 -2.84 11.45 -5.41
C PHE A 314 -2.57 10.28 -6.36
N TYR A 315 -2.37 9.12 -5.78
CA TYR A 315 -2.00 7.89 -6.46
C TYR A 315 -3.00 6.82 -6.05
N VAL A 316 -3.50 6.04 -7.00
CA VAL A 316 -4.49 4.99 -6.73
C VAL A 316 -4.06 3.70 -7.39
N SER A 317 -4.25 2.58 -6.69
CA SER A 317 -4.13 1.26 -7.28
C SER A 317 -5.23 0.31 -6.79
N ASN A 318 -5.41 -0.77 -7.54
CA ASN A 318 -6.39 -1.81 -7.22
C ASN A 318 -5.69 -3.10 -6.76
N PRO A 319 -5.77 -3.45 -5.47
CA PRO A 319 -5.12 -4.65 -4.93
C PRO A 319 -5.77 -5.97 -5.35
N TYR A 320 -6.95 -5.95 -5.99
CA TYR A 320 -7.56 -7.14 -6.60
C TYR A 320 -6.97 -7.51 -7.97
N GLY A 321 -6.19 -6.62 -8.59
CA GLY A 321 -5.62 -6.85 -9.92
C GLY A 321 -6.70 -7.25 -10.93
N GLU A 322 -6.39 -8.26 -11.75
CA GLU A 322 -7.26 -8.81 -12.78
C GLU A 322 -8.50 -9.52 -12.23
N ASN A 323 -8.47 -9.98 -10.97
CA ASN A 323 -9.59 -10.64 -10.29
C ASN A 323 -10.67 -9.67 -9.79
N ALA A 324 -10.48 -8.35 -9.96
CA ALA A 324 -11.46 -7.37 -9.53
C ALA A 324 -12.83 -7.62 -10.18
N THR A 325 -13.88 -7.73 -9.38
CA THR A 325 -15.25 -7.95 -9.86
C THR A 325 -15.95 -6.65 -10.28
N PHE A 326 -15.35 -5.50 -9.98
CA PHE A 326 -15.80 -4.16 -10.36
C PHE A 326 -14.95 -3.59 -11.51
N GLN A 327 -15.58 -2.74 -12.33
CA GLN A 327 -14.92 -2.09 -13.48
C GLN A 327 -14.33 -0.72 -13.13
N ASN A 328 -14.85 -0.08 -12.08
CA ASN A 328 -14.46 1.27 -11.68
C ASN A 328 -14.41 1.37 -10.16
N ILE A 329 -13.57 2.28 -9.67
CA ILE A 329 -13.63 2.82 -8.30
C ILE A 329 -14.17 4.25 -8.41
N LYS A 330 -15.36 4.51 -7.89
CA LYS A 330 -15.85 5.88 -7.70
C LYS A 330 -15.15 6.49 -6.50
N LEU A 331 -14.26 7.45 -6.76
CA LEU A 331 -13.49 8.14 -5.75
C LEU A 331 -13.94 9.60 -5.67
N SER A 332 -14.23 10.05 -4.45
CA SER A 332 -14.45 11.45 -4.13
C SER A 332 -13.47 11.90 -3.05
N ILE A 333 -12.78 13.01 -3.30
CA ILE A 333 -11.90 13.70 -2.36
C ILE A 333 -12.43 15.12 -2.20
N THR A 334 -12.80 15.49 -0.98
CA THR A 334 -13.28 16.83 -0.67
C THR A 334 -12.46 17.42 0.47
N LYS A 335 -12.25 18.75 0.47
CA LYS A 335 -11.60 19.46 1.57
C LYS A 335 -12.46 20.64 1.99
N ASN A 336 -12.88 20.68 3.25
CA ASN A 336 -13.76 21.72 3.79
C ASN A 336 -14.97 21.98 2.86
N SER A 337 -15.66 20.91 2.48
CA SER A 337 -16.82 20.91 1.57
C SER A 337 -16.55 21.30 0.11
N ARG A 338 -15.31 21.62 -0.27
CA ARG A 338 -14.91 21.83 -1.67
C ARG A 338 -14.48 20.51 -2.30
N SER A 339 -15.06 20.14 -3.43
CA SER A 339 -14.60 18.98 -4.22
C SER A 339 -13.22 19.24 -4.82
N LEU A 340 -12.27 18.34 -4.56
CA LEU A 340 -10.93 18.31 -5.16
C LEU A 340 -10.85 17.26 -6.28
N PHE A 341 -11.66 16.20 -6.17
CA PHE A 341 -11.80 15.13 -7.14
C PHE A 341 -13.14 14.42 -6.89
N ASP A 342 -13.92 14.14 -7.94
CA ASP A 342 -15.12 13.29 -7.85
C ASP A 342 -15.36 12.62 -9.20
N ASN A 343 -14.76 11.45 -9.42
CA ASN A 343 -14.82 10.74 -10.69
C ASN A 343 -14.65 9.23 -10.50
N ASN A 344 -14.93 8.50 -11.58
CA ASN A 344 -14.63 7.08 -11.68
C ASN A 344 -13.17 6.89 -12.11
N ILE A 345 -12.46 6.03 -11.39
CA ILE A 345 -11.16 5.48 -11.77
C ILE A 345 -11.40 4.12 -12.39
N GLN A 346 -11.12 3.99 -13.68
CA GLN A 346 -11.28 2.74 -14.39
C GLN A 346 -10.24 1.71 -13.93
N ILE A 347 -10.69 0.50 -13.66
CA ILE A 347 -9.80 -0.63 -13.41
C ILE A 347 -9.31 -1.17 -14.75
N ILE A 348 -7.99 -1.18 -14.91
CA ILE A 348 -7.36 -1.85 -16.05
C ILE A 348 -7.33 -3.35 -15.78
N LYS A 349 -7.89 -4.14 -16.70
CA LYS A 349 -7.88 -5.61 -16.70
C LYS A 349 -6.99 -6.16 -17.80
N THR A 350 -5.74 -5.73 -17.81
CA THR A 350 -4.70 -6.18 -18.74
C THR A 350 -3.47 -6.64 -17.95
N ASN A 351 -2.33 -6.79 -18.62
CA ASN A 351 -1.02 -6.92 -17.96
C ASN A 351 -0.65 -5.72 -17.06
N GLU A 352 -1.40 -4.61 -17.11
CA GLU A 352 -1.24 -3.43 -16.25
C GLU A 352 -2.13 -3.48 -14.99
N SER A 353 -2.86 -4.58 -14.77
CA SER A 353 -3.76 -4.74 -13.61
C SER A 353 -3.02 -4.56 -12.29
N GLY A 354 -3.60 -3.76 -11.39
CA GLY A 354 -3.05 -3.49 -10.06
C GLY A 354 -1.88 -2.51 -10.00
N LYS A 355 -1.47 -1.92 -11.14
CA LYS A 355 -0.50 -0.83 -11.15
C LYS A 355 -1.07 0.44 -10.52
N THR A 356 -0.15 1.35 -10.17
CA THR A 356 -0.50 2.67 -9.62
C THR A 356 -0.73 3.68 -10.73
N PHE A 357 -1.80 4.46 -10.60
CA PHE A 357 -2.12 5.60 -11.46
C PHE A 357 -1.99 6.89 -10.67
N GLU A 358 -1.31 7.88 -11.26
CA GLU A 358 -1.17 9.22 -10.72
C GLU A 358 -2.28 10.14 -11.25
N TYR A 359 -2.87 10.91 -10.33
CA TYR A 359 -3.84 11.95 -10.62
C TYR A 359 -3.43 13.24 -9.92
N ALA A 360 -3.78 14.37 -10.52
CA ALA A 360 -3.71 15.68 -9.86
C ALA A 360 -5.12 16.10 -9.42
N TYR A 361 -5.21 16.85 -8.32
CA TYR A 361 -6.43 17.58 -8.01
C TYR A 361 -6.75 18.55 -9.14
N SER A 362 -8.04 18.76 -9.39
CA SER A 362 -8.44 19.83 -10.29
C SER A 362 -8.14 21.19 -9.64
N SER A 363 -7.10 21.90 -10.09
CA SER A 363 -7.32 23.33 -10.36
C SER A 363 -8.43 23.38 -11.41
N PRO A 364 -9.44 24.28 -11.32
CA PRO A 364 -10.70 24.19 -12.05
C PRO A 364 -10.51 23.98 -13.57
N GLY A 365 -10.38 22.73 -13.98
CA GLY A 365 -9.76 22.32 -15.23
C GLY A 365 -9.61 20.79 -15.26
N PRO A 366 -9.58 20.18 -16.45
CA PRO A 366 -9.77 18.75 -16.64
C PRO A 366 -8.63 17.92 -16.04
N ILE A 367 -9.02 16.83 -15.38
CA ILE A 367 -8.16 15.81 -14.81
C ILE A 367 -7.33 15.17 -15.93
N THR A 368 -6.01 15.29 -15.86
CA THR A 368 -5.07 14.54 -16.69
C THR A 368 -4.54 13.37 -15.88
N ALA A 369 -5.00 12.16 -16.16
CA ALA A 369 -4.30 10.95 -15.71
C ALA A 369 -3.04 10.82 -16.58
N ARG A 370 -1.85 10.80 -15.96
CA ARG A 370 -0.60 10.53 -16.68
C ARG A 370 -0.17 9.10 -16.40
N LEU A 371 -0.07 8.30 -17.46
CA LEU A 371 0.71 7.06 -17.46
C LEU A 371 2.19 7.45 -17.42
N THR A 372 2.87 7.17 -16.30
CA THR A 372 4.33 7.20 -16.25
C THR A 372 4.87 5.90 -16.83
N ASN A 373 4.85 5.81 -18.16
CA ASN A 373 5.79 5.16 -19.07
C ASN A 373 5.26 5.33 -20.50
N GLY A 374 6.14 5.74 -21.43
CA GLY A 374 5.78 6.44 -22.67
C GLY A 374 4.96 5.70 -23.74
N PHE A 375 4.45 6.52 -24.67
CA PHE A 375 3.70 6.24 -25.92
C PHE A 375 2.26 5.71 -25.71
N SER A 376 1.18 6.26 -26.28
CA SER A 376 0.96 7.07 -27.48
C SER A 376 -0.28 7.98 -27.35
N SER A 377 -0.36 8.99 -28.22
CA SER A 377 -1.38 10.04 -28.33
C SER A 377 -2.58 9.66 -29.22
N GLU A 378 -3.78 9.57 -28.65
CA GLU A 378 -5.08 9.79 -29.32
C GLU A 378 -6.03 10.36 -28.21
N GLU A 379 -6.66 11.53 -28.28
CA GLU A 379 -7.40 12.18 -29.37
C GLU A 379 -7.30 13.72 -29.37
N ASN A 380 -7.34 14.34 -30.56
CA ASN A 380 -7.12 15.78 -30.83
C ASN A 380 -8.36 16.68 -30.60
N THR A 381 -8.90 16.78 -29.39
CA THR A 381 -9.96 17.78 -29.08
C THR A 381 -9.66 18.53 -27.78
N ASN A 382 -9.50 19.84 -27.88
CA ASN A 382 -9.22 20.72 -26.75
C ASN A 382 -10.46 21.57 -26.43
N ILE A 383 -10.87 21.65 -25.17
CA ILE A 383 -12.05 22.39 -24.74
C ILE A 383 -11.68 23.23 -23.52
N VAL A 384 -11.90 24.54 -23.61
CA VAL A 384 -11.54 25.51 -22.57
C VAL A 384 -12.76 26.34 -22.22
N ARG A 385 -13.11 26.41 -20.93
CA ARG A 385 -14.13 27.33 -20.43
C ARG A 385 -13.45 28.54 -19.79
N SER A 386 -13.78 29.75 -20.23
CA SER A 386 -13.29 30.99 -19.64
C SER A 386 -14.35 32.07 -19.75
N GLU A 387 -14.57 32.84 -18.68
CA GLU A 387 -15.47 34.02 -18.66
C GLU A 387 -16.87 33.77 -19.26
N GLY A 388 -17.48 32.62 -18.92
CA GLY A 388 -18.80 32.27 -19.44
C GLY A 388 -18.81 31.78 -20.88
N LYS A 389 -17.66 31.62 -21.53
CA LYS A 389 -17.55 31.08 -22.90
C LYS A 389 -16.91 29.70 -22.88
N LEU A 390 -17.32 28.87 -23.82
CA LEU A 390 -16.78 27.55 -24.09
C LEU A 390 -16.08 27.56 -25.45
N LYS A 391 -14.75 27.49 -25.45
CA LYS A 391 -13.91 27.37 -26.63
C LYS A 391 -13.67 25.88 -26.92
N ILE A 392 -13.91 25.45 -28.15
CA ILE A 392 -13.76 24.07 -28.62
C ILE A 392 -12.81 24.10 -29.82
N GLU A 393 -11.75 23.30 -29.77
CA GLU A 393 -10.78 23.14 -30.86
C GLU A 393 -10.70 21.65 -31.23
N SER A 394 -10.91 21.31 -32.50
CA SER A 394 -10.82 19.93 -32.99
C SER A 394 -10.49 19.92 -34.48
N LYS A 395 -9.78 18.88 -34.94
CA LYS A 395 -9.30 18.77 -36.33
C LYS A 395 -10.41 18.56 -37.38
N ASP A 396 -11.62 18.16 -36.98
CA ASP A 396 -12.79 18.00 -37.87
C ASP A 396 -14.09 18.24 -37.08
N MET A 397 -14.62 19.46 -37.13
CA MET A 397 -15.93 19.81 -36.58
C MET A 397 -16.89 20.19 -37.69
N ARG A 398 -17.84 19.31 -38.00
CA ARG A 398 -18.91 19.57 -38.98
C ARG A 398 -20.22 19.90 -38.29
N ASN A 399 -20.58 19.11 -37.28
CA ASN A 399 -21.79 19.29 -36.48
C ASN A 399 -21.41 19.42 -35.01
N VAL A 400 -21.89 20.44 -34.33
CA VAL A 400 -21.66 20.63 -32.89
C VAL A 400 -22.98 20.93 -32.20
N GLU A 401 -23.32 20.15 -31.19
CA GLU A 401 -24.51 20.33 -30.37
C GLU A 401 -24.13 20.35 -28.90
N LEU A 402 -24.79 21.20 -28.11
CA LEU A 402 -24.59 21.31 -26.67
C LEU A 402 -25.92 21.13 -25.97
N TYR A 403 -25.98 20.23 -25.01
CA TYR A 403 -27.18 19.94 -24.22
C TYR A 403 -26.92 20.16 -22.74
N THR A 404 -27.98 20.33 -21.94
CA THR A 404 -27.92 20.10 -20.50
C THR A 404 -27.86 18.60 -20.22
N ILE A 405 -27.47 18.22 -18.99
CA ILE A 405 -27.51 16.81 -18.56
C ILE A 405 -28.90 16.15 -18.65
N ASN A 406 -29.96 16.94 -18.58
CA ASN A 406 -31.34 16.46 -18.73
C ASN A 406 -31.78 16.37 -20.21
N GLY A 407 -30.85 16.52 -21.16
CA GLY A 407 -31.12 16.38 -22.59
C GLY A 407 -31.73 17.62 -23.26
N LYS A 408 -31.78 18.78 -22.58
CA LYS A 408 -32.28 20.02 -23.20
C LYS A 408 -31.19 20.62 -24.10
N LEU A 409 -31.48 20.82 -25.39
CA LEU A 409 -30.56 21.48 -26.32
C LEU A 409 -30.34 22.96 -25.92
N ILE A 410 -29.09 23.38 -25.90
CA ILE A 410 -28.61 24.72 -25.55
C ILE A 410 -28.02 25.43 -26.77
N PHE A 411 -27.30 24.69 -27.62
CA PHE A 411 -26.65 25.21 -28.82
C PHE A 411 -26.59 24.13 -29.89
N SER A 412 -26.74 24.49 -31.17
CA SER A 412 -26.50 23.59 -32.29
C SER A 412 -25.97 24.37 -33.48
N LYS A 413 -24.98 23.81 -34.18
CA LYS A 413 -24.42 24.36 -35.42
C LYS A 413 -23.94 23.22 -36.32
N SER A 414 -24.42 23.21 -37.56
CA SER A 414 -24.11 22.18 -38.56
C SER A 414 -23.37 22.76 -39.77
N ASN A 415 -22.83 21.88 -40.63
CA ASN A 415 -22.10 22.22 -41.85
C ASN A 415 -20.91 23.17 -41.63
N MET A 416 -20.25 23.05 -40.47
CA MET A 416 -19.06 23.83 -40.18
C MET A 416 -17.85 23.29 -40.95
N ASN A 417 -16.94 24.20 -41.31
CA ASN A 417 -15.59 23.89 -41.76
C ASN A 417 -14.62 24.76 -40.95
N ALA A 418 -14.57 24.52 -39.64
CA ALA A 418 -13.79 25.30 -38.69
C ALA A 418 -13.12 24.38 -37.68
N ASN A 419 -11.86 24.67 -37.36
CA ASN A 419 -11.09 23.94 -36.35
C ASN A 419 -11.30 24.51 -34.93
N GLU A 420 -12.04 25.61 -34.82
CA GLU A 420 -12.31 26.32 -33.57
C GLU A 420 -13.77 26.81 -33.55
N LEU A 421 -14.43 26.70 -32.39
CA LEU A 421 -15.77 27.22 -32.12
C LEU A 421 -15.84 27.78 -30.70
N VAL A 422 -16.47 28.95 -30.54
CA VAL A 422 -16.75 29.54 -29.22
C VAL A 422 -18.26 29.63 -29.01
N ILE A 423 -18.73 29.10 -27.89
CA ILE A 423 -20.15 29.09 -27.48
C ILE A 423 -20.30 29.89 -26.20
N ASP A 424 -21.25 30.83 -26.13
CA ASP A 424 -21.61 31.50 -24.89
C ASP A 424 -22.44 30.57 -24.00
N VAL A 425 -21.94 30.31 -22.79
CA VAL A 425 -22.53 29.47 -21.75
C VAL A 425 -22.64 30.23 -20.42
N ALA A 426 -22.68 31.56 -20.45
CA ALA A 426 -22.88 32.38 -19.26
C ALA A 426 -24.23 32.04 -18.59
N GLY A 427 -24.22 31.87 -17.27
CA GLY A 427 -25.40 31.46 -16.51
C GLY A 427 -25.91 30.04 -16.77
N LYS A 428 -25.18 29.21 -17.55
CA LYS A 428 -25.44 27.77 -17.66
C LYS A 428 -24.66 27.04 -16.58
N GLU A 429 -25.37 26.59 -15.56
CA GLU A 429 -24.83 25.83 -14.42
C GLU A 429 -25.12 24.34 -14.57
N GLY A 430 -24.21 23.50 -14.09
CA GLY A 430 -24.29 22.04 -14.18
C GLY A 430 -23.65 21.44 -15.44
N ILE A 431 -23.75 20.11 -15.55
CA ILE A 431 -23.08 19.33 -16.59
C ILE A 431 -23.72 19.59 -17.96
N LEU A 432 -22.89 19.89 -18.95
CA LEU A 432 -23.27 20.02 -20.35
C LEU A 432 -22.79 18.81 -21.14
N ILE A 433 -23.55 18.42 -22.17
CA ILE A 433 -23.20 17.33 -23.07
C ILE A 433 -22.91 17.96 -24.43
N LEU A 434 -21.65 17.98 -24.83
CA LEU A 434 -21.21 18.40 -26.15
C LEU A 434 -21.16 17.21 -27.09
N LYS A 435 -21.87 17.26 -28.21
CA LYS A 435 -21.70 16.33 -29.32
C LYS A 435 -20.93 17.02 -30.43
N ILE A 436 -19.91 16.36 -30.95
CA ILE A 436 -19.14 16.80 -32.12
C ILE A 436 -19.25 15.68 -33.16
N ASN A 437 -19.89 15.97 -34.29
CA ASN A 437 -20.30 14.98 -35.28
C ASN A 437 -21.19 13.88 -34.66
N GLU A 438 -21.68 12.93 -35.46
CA GLU A 438 -22.60 11.89 -34.95
C GLU A 438 -21.92 10.88 -34.00
N ASN A 439 -20.59 10.89 -33.91
CA ASN A 439 -19.80 9.85 -33.24
C ASN A 439 -19.04 10.31 -31.99
N LYS A 440 -18.97 11.61 -31.66
CA LYS A 440 -18.25 12.09 -30.48
C LYS A 440 -19.18 12.76 -29.49
N THR A 441 -19.24 12.23 -28.27
CA THR A 441 -20.00 12.81 -27.15
C THR A 441 -19.08 13.07 -25.96
N ILE A 442 -19.04 14.31 -25.49
CA ILE A 442 -18.13 14.81 -24.45
C ILE A 442 -18.97 15.46 -23.34
N LYS A 443 -18.72 15.07 -22.09
CA LYS A 443 -19.34 15.73 -20.92
C LYS A 443 -18.45 16.86 -20.44
N ILE A 444 -19.03 18.05 -20.27
CA ILE A 444 -18.36 19.27 -19.84
C ILE A 444 -18.93 19.65 -18.48
N PHE A 445 -18.07 19.67 -17.46
CA PHE A 445 -18.45 19.92 -16.07
C PHE A 445 -18.38 21.40 -15.72
#